data_AF-A0A850BLW3-F1
#
_entry.id   AF-A0A850BLW3-F1
#
_cell.length_a   1.000
_cell.length_b   1.000
_cell.length_c   1.000
_cell.angle_alpha   90.00
_cell.angle_beta   90.00
_cell.angle_gamma   90.00
#
_symmetry.space_group_name_H-M   'P 1'
#
loop_
_entity.id
_entity.type
_entity.pdbx_description
1 polymer ?
#
loop_
_entity_poly.entity_id
_entity_poly.type
_entity_poly.pdbx_seq_one_letter_code
_entity_poly.pdbx_strand_id
1 'polypeptide(L)'
;MKAGLTLEDLAARAGLTPHFIGSVELGQRDPSVSTVKALAGALGVRLGALLGEGPGLSPTGLEMARMFERVPEPLQTGILELLRISQRRDKR
;
A
#
# COMPACT_ATOMS: atom_id res chain seq x y z
N MET A 1 -6.63 11.56 -6.32
CA MET A 1 -6.88 10.35 -7.13
C MET A 1 -6.40 10.58 -8.56
N LYS A 2 -5.57 9.68 -9.12
CA LYS A 2 -4.92 9.81 -10.44
C LYS A 2 -5.49 8.87 -11.53
N ALA A 3 -6.75 8.43 -11.38
CA ALA A 3 -7.37 7.42 -12.26
C ALA A 3 -8.36 7.98 -13.29
N GLY A 4 -8.57 9.30 -13.38
CA GLY A 4 -9.55 9.90 -14.31
C GLY A 4 -11.02 9.57 -14.02
N LEU A 5 -11.31 8.80 -12.96
CA LEU A 5 -12.65 8.50 -12.47
C LEU A 5 -13.09 9.54 -11.45
N THR A 6 -14.36 9.93 -11.50
CA THR A 6 -15.01 10.66 -10.39
C THR A 6 -15.25 9.72 -9.21
N LEU A 7 -15.53 10.28 -8.04
CA LEU A 7 -15.86 9.49 -6.84
C LEU A 7 -17.16 8.70 -7.05
N GLU A 8 -18.09 9.30 -7.79
CA GLU A 8 -19.36 8.73 -8.21
C GLU A 8 -19.16 7.54 -9.14
N ASP A 9 -18.28 7.66 -10.14
CA ASP A 9 -17.94 6.57 -11.06
C ASP A 9 -17.30 5.39 -10.32
N LEU A 10 -16.38 5.68 -9.40
CA LEU A 10 -15.73 4.66 -8.60
C LEU A 10 -16.73 3.95 -7.68
N ALA A 11 -17.59 4.70 -7.01
CA ALA A 11 -18.64 4.18 -6.14
C ALA A 11 -19.57 3.23 -6.90
N ALA A 12 -20.06 3.66 -8.07
CA ALA A 12 -20.90 2.84 -8.94
C ALA A 12 -20.20 1.54 -9.37
N ARG A 13 -18.93 1.63 -9.81
CA ARG A 13 -18.14 0.45 -10.23
C ARG A 13 -17.85 -0.52 -9.09
N ALA A 14 -17.62 -0.01 -7.88
CA ALA A 14 -17.30 -0.82 -6.71
C ALA A 14 -18.55 -1.36 -5.99
N GLY A 15 -19.77 -0.93 -6.37
CA GLY A 15 -21.00 -1.25 -5.65
C GLY A 15 -21.05 -0.61 -4.26
N LEU A 16 -20.49 0.59 -4.11
CA LEU A 16 -20.37 1.34 -2.86
C LEU A 16 -21.05 2.71 -3.01
N THR A 17 -21.12 3.48 -1.91
CA THR A 17 -21.59 4.87 -1.95
C THR A 17 -20.42 5.85 -1.98
N PRO A 18 -20.54 7.01 -2.66
CA PRO A 18 -19.49 8.03 -2.66
C PRO A 18 -19.12 8.49 -1.25
N HIS A 19 -20.12 8.65 -0.38
CA HIS A 19 -19.91 9.02 1.02
C HIS A 19 -19.08 7.98 1.78
N PHE A 20 -19.33 6.69 1.56
CA PHE A 20 -18.52 5.63 2.17
C PHE A 20 -17.06 5.71 1.71
N ILE A 21 -16.82 5.85 0.40
CA ILE A 21 -15.45 5.96 -0.13
C ILE A 21 -14.75 7.20 0.45
N GLY A 22 -15.40 8.36 0.47
CA GLY A 22 -14.83 9.57 1.07
C GLY A 22 -14.50 9.40 2.55
N SER A 23 -15.36 8.71 3.33
CA SER A 23 -15.07 8.41 4.73
C SER A 23 -13.86 7.48 4.92
N VAL A 24 -13.63 6.54 3.99
CA VAL A 24 -12.44 5.68 3.98
C VAL A 24 -11.19 6.49 3.63
N GLU A 25 -11.25 7.36 2.62
CA GLU A 25 -10.11 8.22 2.22
C GLU A 25 -9.68 9.18 3.34
N LEU A 26 -10.64 9.67 4.13
CA LEU A 26 -10.39 10.50 5.30
C LEU A 26 -9.97 9.70 6.55
N GLY A 27 -9.88 8.38 6.45
CA GLY A 27 -9.52 7.50 7.58
C GLY A 27 -10.60 7.40 8.67
N GLN A 28 -11.82 7.82 8.38
CA GLN A 28 -12.95 7.81 9.32
C GLN A 28 -13.63 6.44 9.41
N ARG A 29 -13.42 5.58 8.41
CA ARG A 29 -13.91 4.19 8.39
C ARG A 29 -12.83 3.23 7.94
N ASP A 30 -12.81 2.07 8.58
CA ASP A 30 -11.98 0.95 8.20
C ASP A 30 -12.78 0.02 7.25
N PRO A 31 -12.41 -0.08 5.96
CA PRO A 31 -13.11 -0.94 5.02
C PRO A 31 -12.81 -2.43 5.27
N SER A 32 -13.79 -3.29 5.07
CA SER A 32 -13.55 -4.74 5.08
C SER A 32 -12.64 -5.17 3.92
N VAL A 33 -12.02 -6.35 4.04
CA VAL A 33 -11.20 -6.93 2.96
C VAL A 33 -11.99 -7.09 1.65
N SER A 34 -13.27 -7.44 1.72
CA SER A 34 -14.14 -7.53 0.54
C SER A 34 -14.32 -6.16 -0.14
N THR A 35 -14.48 -5.10 0.65
CA THR A 35 -14.58 -3.72 0.17
C THR A 35 -13.27 -3.27 -0.49
N VAL A 36 -12.11 -3.54 0.11
CA VAL A 36 -10.82 -3.19 -0.49
C VAL A 36 -10.62 -3.95 -1.82
N LYS A 37 -11.04 -5.22 -1.90
CA LYS A 37 -11.03 -5.98 -3.18
C LYS A 37 -11.93 -5.36 -4.24
N ALA A 38 -13.14 -4.93 -3.87
CA ALA A 38 -14.07 -4.27 -4.80
C ALA A 38 -13.49 -2.95 -5.34
N LEU A 39 -12.89 -2.14 -4.47
CA LEU A 39 -12.20 -0.91 -4.85
C LEU A 39 -11.01 -1.17 -5.78
N ALA A 40 -10.17 -2.17 -5.47
CA ALA A 40 -9.05 -2.55 -6.32
C ALA A 40 -9.50 -2.95 -7.73
N GLY A 41 -10.55 -3.77 -7.83
CA GLY A 41 -11.16 -4.18 -9.09
C GLY A 41 -11.71 -2.99 -9.89
N ALA A 42 -12.44 -2.09 -9.23
CA ALA A 42 -13.03 -0.91 -9.86
C ALA A 42 -11.97 0.10 -10.36
N LEU A 43 -10.82 0.19 -9.67
CA LEU A 43 -9.66 1.01 -10.04
C LEU A 43 -8.75 0.34 -11.07
N GLY A 44 -8.91 -0.95 -11.34
CA GLY A 44 -8.02 -1.71 -12.22
C GLY A 44 -6.61 -1.88 -11.66
N VAL A 45 -6.45 -1.89 -10.33
CA VAL A 45 -5.15 -2.07 -9.65
C VAL A 45 -5.11 -3.40 -8.89
N ARG A 46 -3.90 -3.86 -8.57
CA ARG A 46 -3.72 -5.01 -7.67
C ARG A 46 -4.11 -4.63 -6.25
N LEU A 47 -4.66 -5.57 -5.49
CA LEU A 47 -5.02 -5.37 -4.07
C LEU A 47 -3.87 -4.78 -3.24
N GLY A 48 -2.65 -5.30 -3.44
CA GLY A 48 -1.45 -4.81 -2.75
C GLY A 48 -1.19 -3.31 -2.93
N ALA A 49 -1.56 -2.74 -4.08
CA ALA A 49 -1.38 -1.31 -4.33
C ALA A 49 -2.24 -0.43 -3.41
N LEU A 50 -3.36 -0.95 -2.88
CA LEU A 50 -4.20 -0.27 -1.88
C LEU A 50 -3.73 -0.53 -0.44
N LEU A 51 -3.00 -1.62 -0.21
CA LEU A 51 -2.50 -2.00 1.12
C LEU A 51 -1.10 -1.41 1.43
N GLY A 52 -0.58 -0.56 0.55
CA GLY A 52 0.77 0.00 0.68
C GLY A 52 1.88 -0.97 0.32
N GLU A 53 1.57 -2.10 -0.34
CA GLU A 53 2.59 -2.87 -1.04
C GLU A 53 3.07 -2.01 -2.21
N GLY A 54 4.30 -1.50 -2.09
CA GLY A 54 4.96 -0.80 -3.18
C GLY A 54 5.08 -1.69 -4.42
N PRO A 55 5.53 -1.14 -5.57
CA PRO A 55 6.02 -2.00 -6.63
C PRO A 55 7.00 -3.00 -6.03
N GLY A 56 6.90 -4.27 -6.45
CA GLY A 56 7.82 -5.31 -5.99
C GLY A 56 9.27 -4.84 -6.12
N LEU A 57 10.17 -5.45 -5.35
CA LEU A 57 11.58 -5.03 -5.32
C LEU A 57 12.11 -4.81 -6.74
N SER A 58 12.71 -3.64 -6.98
CA SER A 58 13.45 -3.38 -8.22
C SER A 58 14.58 -4.41 -8.38
N PRO A 59 15.20 -4.58 -9.56
CA PRO A 59 16.36 -5.46 -9.70
C PRO A 59 17.44 -5.18 -8.65
N THR A 60 17.70 -3.89 -8.37
CA THR A 60 18.60 -3.45 -7.30
C THR A 60 18.07 -3.83 -5.91
N GLY A 61 16.77 -3.65 -5.64
CA GLY A 61 16.17 -4.06 -4.38
C GLY A 61 16.23 -5.58 -4.14
N LEU A 62 16.13 -6.38 -5.21
CA LEU A 62 16.28 -7.83 -5.13
C LEU A 62 17.74 -8.23 -4.86
N GLU A 63 18.70 -7.54 -5.48
CA GLU A 63 20.12 -7.72 -5.19
C GLU A 63 20.44 -7.39 -3.72
N MET A 64 19.91 -6.27 -3.21
CA MET A 64 20.03 -5.90 -1.80
C MET A 64 19.41 -6.95 -0.87
N ALA A 65 18.25 -7.51 -1.22
CA ALA A 65 17.64 -8.59 -0.45
C ALA A 65 18.55 -9.83 -0.39
N ARG A 66 19.15 -10.23 -1.52
CA ARG A 66 20.12 -11.34 -1.56
C ARG A 66 21.39 -11.04 -0.77
N MET A 67 21.87 -9.79 -0.78
CA MET A 67 23.00 -9.38 0.05
C MET A 67 22.64 -9.46 1.54
N PHE A 68 21.46 -8.98 1.91
CA PHE A 68 20.93 -8.99 3.27
C PHE A 68 20.80 -10.42 3.83
N GLU A 69 20.32 -11.37 3.02
CA GLU A 69 20.24 -12.80 3.40
C GLU A 69 21.60 -13.41 3.79
N ARG A 70 22.70 -12.86 3.27
CA ARG A 70 24.07 -13.31 3.57
C ARG A 70 24.70 -12.61 4.77
N VAL A 71 24.04 -11.59 5.33
CA VAL A 71 24.51 -10.86 6.51
C VAL A 71 24.22 -11.69 7.77
N PRO A 72 25.13 -11.76 8.76
CA PRO A 72 24.83 -12.41 10.03
C PRO A 72 23.59 -11.82 10.72
N GLU A 73 22.75 -12.66 11.32
CA GLU A 73 21.46 -12.27 11.91
C GLU A 73 21.52 -11.04 12.84
N PRO A 74 22.53 -10.88 13.72
CA PRO A 74 22.61 -9.69 14.57
C PRO A 74 22.71 -8.38 13.78
N LEU A 75 23.41 -8.41 12.65
CA LEU A 75 23.55 -7.26 11.76
C LEU A 75 22.31 -7.07 10.88
N GLN A 76 21.62 -8.15 10.50
CA GLN A 76 20.31 -8.04 9.82
C GLN A 76 19.32 -7.26 10.68
N THR A 77 19.21 -7.62 11.96
CA THR A 77 18.33 -6.94 12.92
C THR A 77 18.72 -5.47 13.10
N GLY A 78 20.01 -5.16 13.23
CA GLY A 78 20.49 -3.78 13.28
C GLY A 78 20.16 -2.94 12.04
N ILE A 79 20.28 -3.52 10.85
CA ILE A 79 19.92 -2.86 9.57
C ILE A 79 18.41 -2.60 9.51
N LEU A 80 17.56 -3.56 9.90
CA LEU A 80 16.10 -3.37 9.89
C LEU A 80 15.66 -2.27 10.86
N GLU A 81 16.28 -2.20 12.04
CA GLU A 81 16.00 -1.13 13.01
C GLU A 81 16.37 0.25 12.45
N LEU A 82 17.55 0.38 11.81
CA LEU A 82 17.95 1.62 11.14
C LEU A 82 16.95 2.04 10.05
N LEU A 83 16.51 1.10 9.21
CA LEU A 83 15.54 1.37 8.14
C LEU A 83 14.18 1.82 8.70
N ARG A 84 13.69 1.17 9.77
CA ARG A 84 12.45 1.55 10.46
C ARG A 84 12.53 2.97 11.04
N ILE A 85 13.67 3.35 11.61
CA ILE A 85 13.90 4.71 12.12
C ILE A 85 13.89 5.73 10.98
N SER A 86 14.51 5.41 9.85
CA SER A 86 14.53 6.27 8.66
C SER A 86 13.12 6.55 8.14
N GLN A 87 12.29 5.51 8.00
CA GLN A 87 10.92 5.66 7.44
C GLN A 87 9.95 6.44 8.34
N ARG A 88 10.19 6.50 9.66
CA ARG A 88 9.37 7.31 10.57
C ARG A 88 9.61 8.81 10.41
N ARG A 89 10.78 9.22 9.89
CA ARG A 89 11.10 10.64 9.67
C ARG A 89 10.45 11.19 8.40
N ASP A 90 10.30 10.38 7.37
CA ASP A 90 9.69 10.79 6.08
C ASP A 90 8.16 11.01 6.15
N LYS A 91 7.51 10.63 7.26
CA LYS A 91 6.06 10.83 7.47
C LYS A 91 5.71 12.09 8.29
N ARG A 92 6.66 13.01 8.50
CA ARG A 92 6.45 14.29 9.21
C ARG A 92 6.51 15.49 8.26
#